data_AF-A0A089L3N0-F1
#
_entry.id   AF-A0A089L3N0-F1
#
_cell.length_a   1.000
_cell.length_b   1.000
_cell.length_c   1.000
_cell.angle_alpha   90.00
_cell.angle_beta   90.00
_cell.angle_gamma   90.00
#
_symmetry.space_group_name_H-M   'P 1'
#
loop_
_entity.id
_entity.type
_entity.pdbx_description
1 polymer ?
#
loop_
_entity_poly.entity_id
_entity_poly.type
_entity_poly.pdbx_seq_one_letter_code
_entity_poly.pdbx_strand_id
1 'polypeptide(L)'
;MHTQSSLLRQLENLRIDPRGTLLVHSSYKSIGEVEGGADTVLDALSEYMKEGLLVLPAHTWSYINGSNPRFSVLESPVCVGILPELFRKRPGVIRSWHPTHSVAALGADAAVFTAGDQRWDTPCARGSVYGKLLDRKAEIMLLGVDLRRNTFIHGIEEWVDIPGRMTDGHELLYTVTPEGEEIAVPSRRHSGLSWSQHFWKVEPVLEEGGALRRGSFGNAGVMICGTVETTDILSRMLADNPDLFSDNEPLSGGDVPEALPKTKSGIPQHRPAGERSRP
;
A
#
# COMPACT_ATOMS: atom_id res chain seq x y z
N MET A 1 -14.91 -2.89 -22.26
CA MET A 1 -15.50 -2.95 -20.92
C MET A 1 -15.21 -4.29 -20.28
N HIS A 2 -14.61 -4.31 -19.08
CA HIS A 2 -14.32 -5.50 -18.28
C HIS A 2 -15.48 -5.82 -17.33
N THR A 3 -15.70 -7.08 -17.03
CA THR A 3 -16.75 -7.57 -16.11
C THR A 3 -16.13 -8.29 -14.92
N GLN A 4 -16.90 -8.53 -13.85
CA GLN A 4 -16.38 -9.28 -12.69
C GLN A 4 -15.79 -10.64 -13.10
N SER A 5 -16.48 -11.39 -13.97
CA SER A 5 -16.01 -12.68 -14.46
C SER A 5 -14.73 -12.59 -15.29
N SER A 6 -14.53 -11.52 -16.07
CA SER A 6 -13.26 -11.35 -16.81
C SER A 6 -12.10 -11.01 -15.86
N LEU A 7 -12.34 -10.20 -14.84
CA LEU A 7 -11.35 -9.85 -13.83
C LEU A 7 -10.97 -11.05 -12.96
N LEU A 8 -11.92 -11.90 -12.57
CA LEU A 8 -11.66 -13.14 -11.83
C LEU A 8 -10.73 -14.09 -12.61
N ARG A 9 -11.00 -14.31 -13.90
CA ARG A 9 -10.11 -15.11 -14.76
C ARG A 9 -8.70 -14.52 -14.89
N GLN A 10 -8.58 -13.19 -14.87
CA GLN A 10 -7.28 -12.53 -14.90
C GLN A 10 -6.52 -12.73 -13.58
N LEU A 11 -7.20 -12.73 -12.44
CA LEU A 11 -6.58 -13.06 -11.13
C LEU A 11 -6.07 -14.52 -11.11
N GLU A 12 -6.84 -15.46 -11.66
CA GLU A 12 -6.40 -16.85 -11.83
C GLU A 12 -5.14 -16.95 -12.70
N ASN A 13 -5.10 -16.24 -13.83
CA ASN A 13 -3.93 -16.19 -14.71
C ASN A 13 -2.72 -15.52 -14.06
N LEU A 14 -2.96 -14.59 -13.13
CA LEU A 14 -1.92 -14.02 -12.29
C LEU A 14 -1.43 -15.01 -11.23
N ARG A 15 -1.93 -16.24 -11.10
CA ARG A 15 -1.37 -17.27 -10.18
C ARG A 15 -1.13 -16.79 -8.74
N ILE A 16 -1.98 -15.89 -8.26
CA ILE A 16 -1.97 -15.46 -6.85
C ILE A 16 -2.54 -16.61 -6.02
N ASP A 17 -2.03 -16.87 -4.81
CA ASP A 17 -2.65 -17.88 -3.94
C ASP A 17 -3.93 -17.32 -3.30
N PRO A 18 -5.14 -17.81 -3.65
CA PRO A 18 -6.40 -17.28 -3.09
C PRO A 18 -6.56 -17.57 -1.58
N ARG A 19 -5.74 -18.46 -1.01
CA ARG A 19 -5.69 -18.75 0.43
C ARG A 19 -4.55 -18.02 1.15
N GLY A 20 -3.72 -17.31 0.39
CA GLY A 20 -2.59 -16.53 0.90
C GLY A 20 -2.99 -15.16 1.45
N THR A 21 -2.01 -14.27 1.50
CA THR A 21 -2.23 -12.85 1.82
C THR A 21 -1.82 -12.00 0.63
N LEU A 22 -2.72 -11.15 0.17
CA LEU A 22 -2.50 -10.26 -0.97
C LEU A 22 -2.63 -8.80 -0.53
N LEU A 23 -1.57 -8.02 -0.69
CA LEU A 23 -1.66 -6.56 -0.59
C LEU A 23 -1.76 -5.93 -1.99
N VAL A 24 -2.72 -5.04 -2.21
CA VAL A 24 -2.94 -4.41 -3.53
C VAL A 24 -2.69 -2.91 -3.48
N HIS A 25 -1.64 -2.45 -4.16
CA HIS A 25 -1.51 -1.05 -4.59
C HIS A 25 -2.16 -0.89 -5.97
N SER A 26 -2.91 0.19 -6.19
CA SER A 26 -3.74 0.28 -7.40
C SER A 26 -3.87 1.67 -7.99
N SER A 27 -3.90 1.74 -9.33
CA SER A 27 -4.39 2.89 -10.09
C SER A 27 -5.68 2.50 -10.82
N TYR A 28 -6.84 2.85 -10.29
CA TYR A 28 -8.14 2.46 -10.90
C TYR A 28 -8.27 2.86 -12.37
N LYS A 29 -7.77 4.04 -12.75
CA LYS A 29 -7.83 4.53 -14.14
C LYS A 29 -7.13 3.61 -15.14
N SER A 30 -6.06 2.93 -14.72
CA SER A 30 -5.28 2.05 -15.60
C SER A 30 -6.03 0.78 -16.01
N ILE A 31 -7.04 0.37 -15.23
CA ILE A 31 -7.83 -0.85 -15.48
C ILE A 31 -8.67 -0.69 -16.75
N GLY A 32 -8.98 0.55 -17.14
CA GLY A 32 -9.89 0.86 -18.24
C GLY A 32 -11.35 0.84 -17.79
N GLU A 33 -12.26 0.71 -18.75
CA GLU A 33 -13.70 0.67 -18.46
C GLU A 33 -14.08 -0.65 -17.80
N VAL A 34 -14.70 -0.57 -16.62
CA VAL A 34 -15.22 -1.72 -15.87
C VAL A 34 -16.72 -1.52 -15.69
N GLU A 35 -17.50 -2.54 -16.04
CA GLU A 35 -18.93 -2.60 -15.72
C GLU A 35 -19.12 -2.48 -14.20
N GLY A 36 -20.00 -1.61 -13.72
CA GLY A 36 -20.16 -1.36 -12.27
C GLY A 36 -19.00 -0.61 -11.61
N GLY A 37 -17.97 -0.25 -12.37
CA GLY A 37 -16.89 0.62 -11.95
C GLY A 37 -15.98 0.03 -10.87
N ALA A 38 -15.57 0.88 -9.92
CA ALA A 38 -14.61 0.54 -8.87
C ALA A 38 -15.12 -0.57 -7.94
N ASP A 39 -16.43 -0.63 -7.71
CA ASP A 39 -17.02 -1.66 -6.87
C ASP A 39 -16.84 -3.06 -7.46
N THR A 40 -17.02 -3.22 -8.77
CA THR A 40 -16.82 -4.51 -9.45
C THR A 40 -15.36 -4.99 -9.41
N VAL A 41 -14.39 -4.07 -9.40
CA VAL A 41 -12.98 -4.43 -9.17
C VAL A 41 -12.78 -5.00 -7.76
N LEU A 42 -13.33 -4.32 -6.75
CA LEU A 42 -13.24 -4.77 -5.36
C LEU A 42 -14.03 -6.05 -5.10
N ASP A 43 -15.15 -6.25 -5.79
CA ASP A 43 -15.95 -7.49 -5.72
C ASP A 43 -15.18 -8.67 -6.32
N ALA A 44 -14.49 -8.47 -7.45
CA ALA A 44 -13.62 -9.49 -8.02
C ALA A 44 -12.45 -9.85 -7.09
N LEU A 45 -11.75 -8.85 -6.53
CA LEU A 45 -10.66 -9.09 -5.59
C LEU A 45 -11.12 -9.79 -4.31
N SER A 46 -12.27 -9.36 -3.77
CA SER A 46 -12.82 -9.91 -2.53
C SER A 46 -13.35 -11.33 -2.70
N GLU A 47 -14.01 -11.62 -3.83
CA GLU A 47 -14.45 -12.98 -4.18
C GLU A 47 -13.25 -13.91 -4.40
N TYR A 48 -12.22 -13.45 -5.10
CA TYR A 48 -11.03 -14.25 -5.37
C TYR A 48 -10.26 -14.61 -4.09
N MET A 49 -10.10 -13.64 -3.18
CA MET A 49 -9.36 -13.80 -1.93
C MET A 49 -10.25 -14.22 -0.74
N LYS A 50 -11.47 -14.73 -0.98
CA LYS A 50 -12.42 -15.02 0.11
C LYS A 50 -11.94 -16.06 1.12
N GLU A 51 -11.07 -16.98 0.70
CA GLU A 51 -10.46 -18.02 1.53
C GLU A 51 -9.10 -17.57 2.13
N GLY A 52 -8.68 -16.33 1.84
CA GLY A 52 -7.39 -15.77 2.26
C GLY A 52 -7.56 -14.42 2.95
N LEU A 53 -6.57 -13.55 2.78
CA LEU A 53 -6.57 -12.19 3.31
C LEU A 53 -6.29 -11.18 2.21
N LEU A 54 -7.26 -10.31 1.92
CA LEU A 54 -7.11 -9.18 1.01
C LEU A 54 -6.78 -7.91 1.81
N VAL A 55 -5.72 -7.22 1.43
CA VAL A 55 -5.23 -6.01 2.11
C VAL A 55 -5.07 -4.88 1.09
N LEU A 56 -5.59 -3.70 1.41
CA LEU A 56 -5.34 -2.48 0.65
C LEU A 56 -4.74 -1.41 1.56
N PRO A 57 -3.73 -0.64 1.11
CA PRO A 57 -3.17 0.44 1.91
C PRO A 57 -4.20 1.55 2.11
N ALA A 58 -4.42 1.96 3.36
CA ALA A 58 -5.41 2.95 3.78
C ALA A 58 -4.72 4.23 4.30
N HIS A 59 -3.67 4.67 3.63
CA HIS A 59 -2.78 5.71 4.13
C HIS A 59 -3.43 7.08 4.27
N THR A 60 -2.84 7.90 5.14
CA THR A 60 -3.28 9.26 5.49
C THR A 60 -2.09 10.23 5.63
N TRP A 61 -0.87 9.77 5.29
CA TRP A 61 0.39 10.51 5.43
C TRP A 61 0.40 11.88 4.75
N SER A 62 -0.45 12.11 3.73
CA SER A 62 -0.44 13.38 2.99
C SER A 62 -1.06 14.54 3.76
N TYR A 63 -1.82 14.27 4.83
CA TYR A 63 -2.53 15.32 5.57
C TYR A 63 -2.59 15.08 7.09
N ILE A 64 -2.21 13.90 7.60
CA ILE A 64 -2.00 13.68 9.03
C ILE A 64 -0.53 14.00 9.38
N ASN A 65 -0.33 15.06 10.16
CA ASN A 65 0.97 15.63 10.54
C ASN A 65 0.87 16.47 11.81
N GLY A 66 1.97 17.07 12.28
CA GLY A 66 1.97 17.87 13.51
C GLY A 66 0.91 19.00 13.57
N SER A 67 0.51 19.56 12.43
CA SER A 67 -0.56 20.59 12.36
C SER A 67 -1.98 20.01 12.26
N ASN A 68 -2.12 18.74 11.90
CA ASN A 68 -3.38 18.00 11.86
C ASN A 68 -3.12 16.57 12.38
N PRO A 69 -2.96 16.39 13.70
CA PRO A 69 -2.33 15.21 14.26
C PRO A 69 -3.29 14.03 14.48
N ARG A 70 -4.60 14.22 14.25
CA ARG A 70 -5.64 13.25 14.61
C ARG A 70 -6.04 12.38 13.42
N PHE A 71 -5.68 11.11 13.51
CA PHE A 71 -6.17 10.06 12.63
C PHE A 71 -7.38 9.36 13.27
N SER A 72 -8.56 9.54 12.69
CA SER A 72 -9.74 8.74 13.06
C SER A 72 -9.80 7.46 12.23
N VAL A 73 -9.84 6.30 12.92
CA VAL A 73 -9.90 4.98 12.27
C VAL A 73 -11.09 4.91 11.30
N LEU A 74 -12.25 5.41 11.72
CA LEU A 74 -13.51 5.38 10.96
C LEU A 74 -13.59 6.50 9.92
N GLU A 75 -13.23 7.73 10.29
CA GLU A 75 -13.58 8.92 9.50
C GLU A 75 -12.47 9.41 8.57
N SER A 76 -11.20 9.16 8.91
CA SER A 76 -10.07 9.73 8.13
C SER A 76 -9.99 9.14 6.71
N PRO A 77 -10.16 9.95 5.65
CA PRO A 77 -10.18 9.45 4.28
C PRO A 77 -8.79 9.02 3.79
N VAL A 78 -8.75 8.02 2.92
CA VAL A 78 -7.49 7.50 2.36
C VAL A 78 -6.92 8.47 1.31
N CYS A 79 -5.59 8.63 1.29
CA CYS A 79 -4.89 9.52 0.36
C CYS A 79 -4.22 8.80 -0.83
N VAL A 80 -4.38 7.49 -0.97
CA VAL A 80 -3.67 6.67 -1.99
C VAL A 80 -4.54 6.13 -3.13
N GLY A 81 -5.84 6.40 -3.15
CA GLY A 81 -6.69 6.07 -4.30
C GLY A 81 -8.14 5.75 -3.94
N ILE A 82 -8.99 5.65 -4.96
CA ILE A 82 -10.43 5.39 -4.78
C ILE A 82 -10.73 3.96 -4.32
N LEU A 83 -9.96 2.96 -4.80
CA LEU A 83 -10.19 1.57 -4.43
C LEU A 83 -9.99 1.33 -2.92
N PRO A 84 -8.87 1.76 -2.30
CA PRO A 84 -8.74 1.65 -0.85
C PRO A 84 -9.80 2.45 -0.05
N GLU A 85 -10.20 3.62 -0.55
CA GLU A 85 -11.21 4.46 0.12
C GLU A 85 -12.60 3.83 0.13
N LEU A 86 -13.00 3.19 -0.97
CA LEU A 86 -14.25 2.41 -1.03
C LEU A 86 -14.12 1.12 -0.22
N PHE A 87 -12.99 0.42 -0.36
CA PHE A 87 -12.74 -0.85 0.31
C PHE A 87 -12.84 -0.74 1.83
N ARG A 88 -12.19 0.25 2.46
CA ARG A 88 -12.22 0.42 3.92
C ARG A 88 -13.62 0.63 4.51
N LYS A 89 -14.61 0.98 3.69
CA LYS A 89 -16.00 1.23 4.11
C LYS A 89 -16.90 0.01 3.91
N ARG A 90 -16.39 -1.08 3.33
CA ARG A 90 -17.18 -2.28 3.04
C ARG A 90 -17.42 -3.08 4.33
N PRO A 91 -18.57 -3.78 4.43
CA PRO A 91 -18.85 -4.67 5.55
C PRO A 91 -17.73 -5.71 5.74
N GLY A 92 -17.34 -5.94 7.00
CA GLY A 92 -16.29 -6.91 7.35
C GLY A 92 -14.86 -6.44 7.14
N VAL A 93 -14.63 -5.27 6.53
CA VAL A 93 -13.28 -4.70 6.38
C VAL A 93 -12.83 -4.04 7.67
N ILE A 94 -11.62 -4.36 8.12
CA ILE A 94 -11.02 -3.82 9.35
C ILE A 94 -9.82 -2.97 8.98
N ARG A 95 -9.69 -1.79 9.58
CA ARG A 95 -8.56 -0.88 9.36
C ARG A 95 -7.58 -0.94 10.53
N SER A 96 -6.29 -1.05 10.24
CA SER A 96 -5.22 -0.94 11.23
C SER A 96 -5.04 0.49 11.73
N TRP A 97 -4.37 0.65 12.86
CA TRP A 97 -4.45 1.86 13.69
C TRP A 97 -3.19 2.73 13.65
N HIS A 98 -2.35 2.58 12.63
CA HIS A 98 -1.20 3.46 12.44
C HIS A 98 -1.65 4.82 11.83
N PRO A 99 -1.31 5.98 12.42
CA PRO A 99 -1.90 7.27 12.05
C PRO A 99 -1.66 7.72 10.60
N THR A 100 -0.69 7.11 9.90
CA THR A 100 -0.20 7.59 8.59
C THR A 100 -0.16 6.50 7.52
N HIS A 101 0.07 5.25 7.93
CA HIS A 101 0.31 4.09 7.07
C HIS A 101 -0.60 2.91 7.46
N SER A 102 -1.82 3.21 7.92
CA SER A 102 -2.79 2.16 8.15
C SER A 102 -3.11 1.38 6.88
N VAL A 103 -3.55 0.13 7.04
CA VAL A 103 -4.08 -0.72 5.97
C VAL A 103 -5.52 -1.12 6.30
N ALA A 104 -6.30 -1.41 5.27
CA ALA A 104 -7.61 -2.03 5.39
C ALA A 104 -7.49 -3.49 4.97
N ALA A 105 -8.13 -4.41 5.69
CA ALA A 105 -8.03 -5.84 5.46
C ALA A 105 -9.41 -6.54 5.52
N LEU A 106 -9.60 -7.54 4.66
CA LEU A 106 -10.79 -8.39 4.59
C LEU A 106 -10.38 -9.85 4.54
N GLY A 107 -11.00 -10.70 5.35
CA GLY A 107 -10.72 -12.12 5.48
C GLY A 107 -10.86 -12.60 6.92
N ALA A 108 -10.80 -13.91 7.14
CA ALA A 108 -11.03 -14.51 8.47
C ALA A 108 -10.10 -13.95 9.56
N ASP A 109 -8.84 -13.67 9.21
CA ASP A 109 -7.80 -13.19 10.15
C ASP A 109 -7.63 -11.67 10.15
N ALA A 110 -8.50 -10.89 9.49
CA ALA A 110 -8.31 -9.45 9.31
C ALA A 110 -8.13 -8.69 10.65
N ALA A 111 -8.86 -9.09 11.69
CA ALA A 111 -8.76 -8.49 13.01
C ALA A 111 -7.38 -8.73 13.64
N VAL A 112 -6.87 -9.96 13.58
CA VAL A 112 -5.56 -10.33 14.13
C VAL A 112 -4.43 -9.67 13.34
N PHE A 113 -4.55 -9.66 12.02
CA PHE A 113 -3.56 -9.03 11.14
C PHE A 113 -3.42 -7.53 11.41
N THR A 114 -4.53 -6.80 11.52
CA THR A 114 -4.53 -5.34 11.68
C THR A 114 -4.25 -4.86 13.12
N ALA A 115 -4.32 -5.75 14.10
CA ALA A 115 -4.20 -5.37 15.51
C ALA A 115 -2.80 -4.84 15.88
N GLY A 116 -2.79 -3.75 16.66
CA GLY A 116 -1.61 -3.27 17.38
C GLY A 116 -0.68 -2.34 16.62
N ASP A 117 -1.10 -1.86 15.45
CA ASP A 117 -0.32 -0.97 14.60
C ASP A 117 -0.02 0.40 15.23
N GLN A 118 -0.91 0.88 16.11
CA GLN A 118 -0.74 2.12 16.87
C GLN A 118 0.40 2.07 17.90
N ARG A 119 1.03 0.91 18.12
CA ARG A 119 2.15 0.75 19.06
C ARG A 119 3.50 1.08 18.43
N TRP A 120 3.54 1.23 17.11
CA TRP A 120 4.77 1.48 16.37
C TRP A 120 4.92 2.96 16.08
N ASP A 121 6.15 3.45 16.25
CA ASP A 121 6.52 4.85 16.06
C ASP A 121 7.11 5.13 14.68
N THR A 122 7.18 4.13 13.80
CA THR A 122 7.61 4.28 12.40
C THR A 122 6.54 3.75 11.43
N PRO A 123 6.46 4.33 10.21
CA PRO A 123 5.50 3.94 9.18
C PRO A 123 5.38 2.45 8.89
N CYS A 124 6.51 1.75 8.79
CA CYS A 124 6.59 0.37 8.30
C CYS A 124 7.39 -0.53 9.25
N ALA A 125 7.31 -0.30 10.56
CA ALA A 125 8.06 -1.05 11.58
C ALA A 125 7.96 -2.58 11.39
N ARG A 126 9.00 -3.33 11.77
CA ARG A 126 9.04 -4.80 11.58
C ARG A 126 7.91 -5.56 12.28
N GLY A 127 7.33 -5.02 13.35
CA GLY A 127 6.17 -5.62 14.02
C GLY A 127 4.82 -5.05 13.57
N SER A 128 4.80 -4.07 12.66
CA SER A 128 3.58 -3.52 12.07
C SER A 128 2.95 -4.49 11.06
N VAL A 129 1.79 -4.12 10.51
CA VAL A 129 1.17 -4.82 9.38
C VAL A 129 2.13 -5.09 8.23
N TYR A 130 3.10 -4.22 7.95
CA TYR A 130 4.06 -4.43 6.86
C TYR A 130 5.04 -5.56 7.16
N GLY A 131 5.53 -5.67 8.40
CA GLY A 131 6.33 -6.82 8.78
C GLY A 131 5.52 -8.11 8.86
N LYS A 132 4.24 -8.03 9.26
CA LYS A 132 3.34 -9.19 9.22
C LYS A 132 3.09 -9.71 7.80
N LEU A 133 3.18 -8.87 6.76
CA LEU A 133 3.13 -9.34 5.38
C LEU A 133 4.29 -10.29 5.07
N LEU A 134 5.50 -9.97 5.54
CA LEU A 134 6.67 -10.84 5.42
C LEU A 134 6.47 -12.14 6.21
N ASP A 135 5.98 -12.05 7.45
CA ASP A 135 5.71 -13.24 8.29
C ASP A 135 4.70 -14.19 7.65
N ARG A 136 3.74 -13.65 6.89
CA ARG A 136 2.70 -14.40 6.17
C ARG A 136 3.13 -14.82 4.76
N LYS A 137 4.36 -14.50 4.34
CA LYS A 137 4.85 -14.73 2.97
C LYS A 137 3.89 -14.16 1.92
N ALA A 138 3.39 -12.97 2.17
CA ALA A 138 2.38 -12.32 1.34
C ALA A 138 2.91 -12.04 -0.08
N GLU A 139 1.98 -11.91 -1.01
CA GLU A 139 2.20 -11.32 -2.32
C GLU A 139 1.74 -9.86 -2.33
N ILE A 140 2.46 -9.01 -3.05
CA ILE A 140 2.11 -7.60 -3.26
C ILE A 140 1.78 -7.40 -4.74
N MET A 141 0.55 -7.04 -5.03
CA MET A 141 0.08 -6.67 -6.36
C MET A 141 0.20 -5.16 -6.59
N LEU A 142 0.97 -4.78 -7.60
CA LEU A 142 1.08 -3.43 -8.12
C LEU A 142 0.23 -3.34 -9.38
N LEU A 143 -1.03 -2.94 -9.19
CA LEU A 143 -2.06 -2.90 -10.22
C LEU A 143 -2.03 -1.53 -10.93
N GLY A 144 -1.43 -1.49 -12.12
CA GLY A 144 -1.29 -0.27 -12.91
C GLY A 144 -0.45 0.82 -12.25
N VAL A 145 0.43 0.40 -11.35
CA VAL A 145 1.49 1.17 -10.71
C VAL A 145 2.75 0.31 -10.72
N ASP A 146 3.90 0.92 -10.46
CA ASP A 146 5.19 0.25 -10.41
C ASP A 146 5.79 0.25 -8.99
N LEU A 147 7.04 -0.22 -8.87
CA LEU A 147 7.73 -0.32 -7.58
C LEU A 147 7.81 1.01 -6.83
N ARG A 148 7.70 2.17 -7.49
CA ARG A 148 7.70 3.48 -6.82
C ARG A 148 6.50 3.71 -5.91
N ARG A 149 5.48 2.86 -6.00
CA ARG A 149 4.31 2.83 -5.10
C ARG A 149 4.34 1.68 -4.10
N ASN A 150 5.34 0.81 -4.16
CA ASN A 150 5.46 -0.33 -3.27
C ASN A 150 5.94 0.12 -1.88
N THR A 151 5.01 0.25 -0.94
CA THR A 151 5.32 0.73 0.42
C THR A 151 6.16 -0.28 1.21
N PHE A 152 6.11 -1.56 0.86
CA PHE A 152 6.85 -2.60 1.55
C PHE A 152 8.37 -2.45 1.45
N ILE A 153 8.87 -1.83 0.36
CA ILE A 153 10.32 -1.56 0.21
C ILE A 153 10.81 -0.58 1.29
N HIS A 154 9.99 0.41 1.68
CA HIS A 154 10.32 1.25 2.83
C HIS A 154 10.40 0.45 4.13
N GLY A 155 9.55 -0.56 4.30
CA GLY A 155 9.68 -1.51 5.40
C GLY A 155 11.06 -2.17 5.41
N ILE A 156 11.53 -2.68 4.27
CA ILE A 156 12.86 -3.28 4.17
C ILE A 156 13.96 -2.27 4.54
N GLU A 157 13.89 -1.02 4.05
CA GLU A 157 14.82 0.05 4.43
C GLU A 157 14.83 0.30 5.95
N GLU A 158 13.66 0.33 6.59
CA GLU A 158 13.53 0.47 8.05
C GLU A 158 14.12 -0.75 8.79
N TRP A 159 13.90 -1.97 8.31
CA TRP A 159 14.29 -3.20 9.03
C TRP A 159 15.78 -3.47 8.98
N VAL A 160 16.47 -2.97 7.96
CA VAL A 160 17.94 -3.02 7.86
C VAL A 160 18.61 -1.71 8.31
N ASP A 161 17.84 -0.80 8.90
CA ASP A 161 18.30 0.45 9.53
C ASP A 161 19.13 1.36 8.59
N ILE A 162 18.60 1.64 7.39
CA ILE A 162 19.30 2.50 6.44
C ILE A 162 19.39 3.95 6.94
N PRO A 163 20.61 4.52 7.07
CA PRO A 163 20.79 5.88 7.55
C PRO A 163 20.05 6.92 6.70
N GLY A 164 19.46 7.92 7.36
CA GLY A 164 18.83 9.06 6.70
C GLY A 164 17.49 8.76 6.02
N ARG A 165 16.88 7.59 6.26
CA ARG A 165 15.53 7.24 5.78
C ARG A 165 14.40 7.68 6.71
N MET A 166 14.72 8.01 7.96
CA MET A 166 13.75 8.40 8.98
C MET A 166 14.12 9.75 9.62
N THR A 167 13.14 10.53 10.05
CA THR A 167 13.37 11.73 10.85
C THR A 167 13.98 11.37 12.20
N ASP A 168 14.84 12.22 12.76
CA ASP A 168 15.40 11.96 14.10
C ASP A 168 14.36 12.15 15.20
N GLY A 169 13.48 13.16 15.04
CA GLY A 169 12.41 13.46 15.99
C GLY A 169 11.09 12.78 15.66
N HIS A 170 10.24 12.73 16.69
CA HIS A 170 8.85 12.30 16.59
C HIS A 170 7.92 13.50 16.45
N GLU A 171 6.92 13.35 15.59
CA GLU A 171 5.71 14.17 15.64
C GLU A 171 4.69 13.49 16.56
N LEU A 172 4.09 14.23 17.48
CA LEU A 172 3.03 13.69 18.31
C LEU A 172 1.72 13.59 17.51
N LEU A 173 1.40 12.38 17.05
CA LEU A 173 0.15 12.05 16.37
C LEU A 173 -0.78 11.30 17.33
N TYR A 174 -2.05 11.20 16.95
CA TYR A 174 -3.07 10.51 17.72
C TYR A 174 -3.91 9.62 16.82
N THR A 175 -4.17 8.41 17.28
CA THR A 175 -5.22 7.55 16.72
C THR A 175 -6.48 7.70 17.55
N VAL A 176 -7.58 8.12 16.92
CA VAL A 176 -8.92 8.12 17.49
C VAL A 176 -9.58 6.77 17.17
N THR A 177 -9.83 5.96 18.20
CA THR A 177 -10.42 4.62 18.07
C THR A 177 -11.87 4.68 17.58
N PRO A 178 -12.47 3.57 17.14
CA PRO A 178 -13.90 3.50 16.84
C PRO A 178 -14.81 3.95 18.00
N GLU A 179 -14.36 3.75 19.23
CA GLU A 179 -15.06 4.16 20.46
C GLU A 179 -14.83 5.63 20.84
N GLY A 180 -13.95 6.34 20.11
CA GLY A 180 -13.65 7.75 20.33
C GLY A 180 -12.50 8.03 21.31
N GLU A 181 -11.76 7.00 21.75
CA GLU A 181 -10.57 7.17 22.59
C GLU A 181 -9.40 7.72 21.75
N GLU A 182 -8.65 8.67 22.30
CA GLU A 182 -7.41 9.15 21.67
C GLU A 182 -6.20 8.40 22.24
N ILE A 183 -5.47 7.69 21.37
CA ILE A 183 -4.22 7.02 21.68
C ILE A 183 -3.07 7.84 21.10
N ALA A 184 -2.15 8.28 21.94
CA ALA A 184 -0.94 8.97 21.47
C ALA A 184 -0.01 7.98 20.74
N VAL A 185 0.44 8.38 19.54
CA VAL A 185 1.37 7.62 18.70
C VAL A 185 2.47 8.58 18.23
N PRO A 186 3.49 8.85 19.08
CA PRO A 186 4.66 9.61 18.65
C PRO A 186 5.26 8.92 17.43
N SER A 187 5.32 9.62 16.30
CA SER A 187 5.67 9.01 15.02
C SER A 187 6.85 9.71 14.38
N ARG A 188 7.91 8.97 14.08
CA ARG A 188 8.94 9.36 13.11
C ARG A 188 8.37 9.27 11.70
N ARG A 189 8.97 9.97 10.74
CA ARG A 189 8.54 9.99 9.34
C ARG A 189 9.63 9.48 8.42
N HIS A 190 9.23 8.86 7.30
CA HIS A 190 10.14 8.73 6.18
C HIS A 190 10.65 10.12 5.76
N SER A 191 11.97 10.26 5.65
CA SER A 191 12.66 11.53 5.40
C SER A 191 13.66 11.39 4.25
N GLY A 192 14.18 12.54 3.80
CA GLY A 192 15.11 12.63 2.67
C GLY A 192 14.41 12.90 1.34
N LEU A 193 15.13 12.71 0.23
CA LEU A 193 14.56 12.85 -1.12
C LEU A 193 13.45 11.83 -1.33
N SER A 194 12.72 11.94 -2.44
CA SER A 194 11.70 10.95 -2.80
C SER A 194 12.33 9.63 -3.23
N TRP A 195 13.02 8.92 -2.32
CA TRP A 195 13.79 7.69 -2.57
C TRP A 195 12.97 6.61 -3.25
N SER A 196 11.67 6.53 -2.91
CA SER A 196 10.73 5.63 -3.58
C SER A 196 10.59 5.90 -5.07
N GLN A 197 10.87 7.10 -5.57
CA GLN A 197 10.92 7.39 -7.01
C GLN A 197 12.01 6.60 -7.73
N HIS A 198 12.96 6.02 -7.01
CA HIS A 198 14.06 5.24 -7.58
C HIS A 198 13.89 3.73 -7.35
N PHE A 199 12.79 3.28 -6.75
CA PHE A 199 12.53 1.85 -6.54
C PHE A 199 12.39 1.07 -7.86
N TRP A 200 12.13 1.73 -8.98
CA TRP A 200 12.14 1.09 -10.31
C TRP A 200 13.51 0.46 -10.65
N LYS A 201 14.61 0.97 -10.08
CA LYS A 201 15.99 0.51 -10.34
C LYS A 201 16.17 -0.99 -10.14
N VAL A 202 15.43 -1.55 -9.19
CA VAL A 202 15.56 -2.96 -8.79
C VAL A 202 14.57 -3.87 -9.53
N GLU A 203 13.71 -3.36 -10.42
CA GLU A 203 12.78 -4.20 -11.18
C GLU A 203 13.47 -5.36 -11.92
N PRO A 204 14.56 -5.15 -12.69
CA PRO A 204 15.21 -6.25 -13.41
C PRO A 204 15.79 -7.30 -12.45
N VAL A 205 16.42 -6.85 -11.36
CA VAL A 205 17.05 -7.74 -10.37
C VAL A 205 16.00 -8.56 -9.62
N LEU A 206 14.85 -7.96 -9.29
CA LEU A 206 13.75 -8.68 -8.65
C LEU A 206 13.10 -9.68 -9.62
N GLU A 207 13.01 -9.35 -10.91
CA GLU A 207 12.46 -10.26 -11.92
C GLU A 207 13.41 -11.45 -12.19
N GLU A 208 14.71 -11.18 -12.38
CA GLU A 208 15.74 -12.22 -12.53
C GLU A 208 15.89 -13.09 -11.28
N GLY A 209 15.75 -12.49 -10.09
CA GLY A 209 15.78 -13.18 -8.81
C GLY A 209 14.50 -13.93 -8.45
N GLY A 210 13.47 -13.90 -9.31
CA GLY A 210 12.19 -14.59 -9.10
C GLY A 210 11.27 -13.94 -8.06
N ALA A 211 11.63 -12.78 -7.53
CA ALA A 211 10.80 -12.02 -6.58
C ALA A 211 9.67 -11.26 -7.27
N LEU A 212 9.83 -10.88 -8.53
CA LEU A 212 8.86 -10.12 -9.32
C LEU A 212 8.42 -10.91 -10.54
N ARG A 213 7.11 -10.89 -10.80
CA ARG A 213 6.52 -11.42 -12.03
C ARG A 213 5.46 -10.48 -12.57
N ARG A 214 5.29 -10.47 -13.90
CA ARG A 214 4.39 -9.54 -14.60
C ARG A 214 3.12 -10.22 -15.10
N GLY A 215 2.08 -9.42 -15.30
CA GLY A 215 0.82 -9.87 -15.90
C GLY A 215 -0.09 -8.69 -16.22
N SER A 216 -1.40 -8.97 -16.33
CA SER A 216 -2.39 -7.96 -16.64
C SER A 216 -3.69 -8.12 -15.85
N PHE A 217 -4.36 -7.00 -15.61
CA PHE A 217 -5.68 -6.93 -14.98
C PHE A 217 -6.47 -5.77 -15.57
N GLY A 218 -7.62 -6.05 -16.18
CA GLY A 218 -8.25 -5.14 -17.12
C GLY A 218 -7.30 -4.78 -18.27
N ASN A 219 -7.11 -3.48 -18.49
CA ASN A 219 -6.11 -2.93 -19.40
C ASN A 219 -4.76 -2.62 -18.70
N ALA A 220 -4.69 -2.79 -17.37
CA ALA A 220 -3.52 -2.42 -16.60
C ALA A 220 -2.44 -3.50 -16.68
N GLY A 221 -1.18 -3.07 -16.80
CA GLY A 221 -0.04 -3.90 -16.44
C GLY A 221 -0.02 -4.15 -14.93
N VAL A 222 0.39 -5.35 -14.54
CA VAL A 222 0.48 -5.77 -13.13
C VAL A 222 1.88 -6.30 -12.86
N MET A 223 2.47 -5.93 -11.73
CA MET A 223 3.60 -6.63 -11.13
C MET A 223 3.13 -7.32 -9.85
N ILE A 224 3.52 -8.57 -9.63
CA ILE A 224 3.34 -9.27 -8.36
C ILE A 224 4.72 -9.49 -7.75
N CYS A 225 4.90 -9.03 -6.50
CA CYS A 225 6.14 -9.18 -5.75
C CYS A 225 5.95 -10.11 -4.54
N GLY A 226 6.76 -11.16 -4.43
CA GLY A 226 6.83 -12.00 -3.24
C GLY A 226 7.58 -11.29 -2.11
N THR A 227 6.99 -11.20 -0.92
CA THR A 227 7.59 -10.45 0.21
C THR A 227 8.90 -11.06 0.71
N VAL A 228 9.02 -12.40 0.69
CA VAL A 228 10.20 -13.12 1.17
C VAL A 228 11.40 -12.86 0.26
N GLU A 229 11.24 -13.13 -1.03
CA GLU A 229 12.29 -13.00 -2.04
C GLU A 229 12.68 -11.53 -2.23
N THR A 230 11.70 -10.61 -2.22
CA THR A 230 11.98 -9.16 -2.27
C THR A 230 12.82 -8.71 -1.07
N THR A 231 12.49 -9.18 0.14
CA THR A 231 13.27 -8.85 1.34
C THR A 231 14.68 -9.41 1.25
N ASP A 232 14.83 -10.69 0.91
CA ASP A 232 16.16 -11.33 0.81
C ASP A 232 17.09 -10.64 -0.20
N ILE A 233 16.58 -10.31 -1.38
CA ILE A 233 17.35 -9.62 -2.41
C ILE A 233 17.71 -8.20 -1.94
N LEU A 234 16.72 -7.41 -1.53
CA LEU A 234 16.95 -5.99 -1.23
C LEU A 234 17.74 -5.79 0.06
N SER A 235 17.58 -6.62 1.08
CA SER A 235 18.41 -6.56 2.29
C SER A 235 19.89 -6.78 1.99
N ARG A 236 20.23 -7.70 1.07
CA ARG A 236 21.61 -7.90 0.62
C ARG A 236 22.14 -6.70 -0.15
N MET A 237 21.37 -6.21 -1.12
CA MET A 237 21.79 -5.04 -1.91
C MET A 237 21.96 -3.78 -1.06
N LEU A 238 21.10 -3.57 -0.07
CA LEU A 238 21.17 -2.43 0.84
C LEU A 238 22.31 -2.58 1.86
N ALA A 239 22.67 -3.79 2.25
CA ALA A 239 23.86 -4.04 3.07
C ALA A 239 25.15 -3.71 2.30
N ASP A 240 25.20 -4.02 1.01
CA ASP A 240 26.35 -3.71 0.14
C ASP A 240 26.39 -2.22 -0.25
N ASN A 241 25.23 -1.61 -0.51
CA ASN A 241 25.07 -0.22 -0.88
C ASN A 241 23.87 0.43 -0.17
N PRO A 242 24.07 1.06 1.00
CA PRO A 242 23.01 1.78 1.71
C PRO A 242 22.38 2.92 0.90
N ASP A 243 23.11 3.44 -0.09
CA ASP A 243 22.69 4.51 -0.98
C ASP A 243 22.01 4.00 -2.27
N LEU A 244 21.60 2.73 -2.32
CA LEU A 244 20.98 2.09 -3.49
C LEU A 244 19.90 2.95 -4.16
N PHE A 245 19.05 3.58 -3.37
CA PHE A 245 17.95 4.43 -3.83
C PHE A 245 18.25 5.94 -3.70
N SER A 246 19.49 6.33 -3.38
CA SER A 246 19.86 7.72 -3.12
C SER A 246 20.05 8.55 -4.39
N ASP A 247 20.08 7.93 -5.56
CA ASP A 247 20.11 8.58 -6.87
C ASP A 247 19.15 7.91 -7.86
N ASN A 248 18.92 8.58 -8.98
CA ASN A 248 18.07 8.09 -10.06
C ASN A 248 18.86 7.40 -11.18
N GLU A 249 20.10 6.99 -10.92
CA GLU A 249 20.94 6.31 -11.90
C GLU A 249 20.53 4.83 -12.00
N PRO A 250 20.42 4.24 -13.19
CA PRO A 250 20.11 2.82 -13.34
C PRO A 250 21.22 1.94 -12.73
N LEU A 251 20.87 0.74 -12.23
CA LEU A 251 21.88 -0.23 -11.77
C LEU A 251 22.79 -0.71 -12.90
N SER A 252 22.26 -0.77 -14.12
CA SER A 252 23.00 -1.14 -15.31
C SER A 252 22.36 -0.50 -16.55
N GLY A 253 23.00 0.55 -17.11
CA GLY A 253 22.84 1.03 -18.50
C GLY A 253 21.43 1.24 -19.10
N GLY A 254 20.37 1.26 -18.30
CA GLY A 254 18.97 1.30 -18.74
C GLY A 254 18.34 2.68 -18.72
N ASP A 255 17.17 2.80 -19.38
CA ASP A 255 16.44 4.07 -19.43
C ASP A 255 15.74 4.38 -18.11
N VAL A 256 15.90 5.62 -17.65
CA VAL A 256 15.20 6.17 -16.49
C VAL A 256 13.72 6.40 -16.84
N PRO A 257 12.76 5.81 -16.13
CA PRO A 257 11.34 6.03 -16.39
C PRO A 257 10.94 7.49 -16.19
N GLU A 258 9.90 7.93 -16.93
CA GLU A 258 9.32 9.25 -16.73
C GLU A 258 8.88 9.46 -15.28
N ALA A 259 9.06 10.70 -14.78
CA ALA A 259 8.67 11.06 -13.42
C ALA A 259 7.17 10.84 -13.21
N LEU A 260 6.81 10.32 -12.03
CA LEU A 260 5.39 10.15 -11.69
C LEU A 260 4.69 11.52 -11.63
N PRO A 261 3.44 11.62 -12.10
CA PRO A 261 2.65 12.82 -11.91
C PRO A 261 2.56 13.14 -10.41
N LYS A 262 2.73 14.42 -10.06
CA LYS A 262 2.63 14.87 -8.67
C LYS A 262 1.29 14.44 -8.09
N THR A 263 1.35 13.65 -7.01
CA THR A 263 0.17 13.34 -6.20
C THR A 263 -0.39 14.65 -5.69
N LYS A 264 -1.65 15.00 -6.02
CA LYS A 264 -2.29 16.21 -5.50
C LYS A 264 -2.41 16.04 -3.98
N SER A 265 -1.58 16.76 -3.23
CA SER A 265 -1.72 16.91 -1.77
C SER A 265 -2.95 17.77 -1.50
N GLY A 266 -4.11 17.15 -1.51
CA GLY A 266 -5.37 17.79 -1.17
C GLY A 266 -6.12 16.90 -0.21
N ILE A 267 -6.59 17.45 0.90
CA ILE A 267 -7.65 16.84 1.70
C ILE A 267 -8.77 16.47 0.71
N PRO A 268 -9.19 15.20 0.59
CA PRO A 268 -10.33 14.85 -0.24
C PRO A 268 -11.51 15.75 0.16
N GLN A 269 -11.93 16.64 -0.74
CA GLN A 269 -13.06 17.51 -0.46
C GLN A 269 -14.30 16.63 -0.35
N HIS A 270 -14.74 16.37 0.88
CA HIS A 270 -16.01 15.74 1.13
C HIS A 270 -17.09 16.75 0.72
N ARG A 271 -17.76 16.54 -0.41
CA ARG A 271 -19.06 17.17 -0.61
C ARG A 271 -20.00 16.58 0.44
N PRO A 272 -20.69 17.40 1.26
CA PRO A 272 -21.71 16.87 2.15
C PRO A 272 -22.82 16.25 1.30
N ALA A 273 -23.17 15.00 1.61
CA ALA A 273 -24.35 14.35 1.04
C ALA A 273 -25.59 15.02 1.66
N GLY A 274 -26.17 16.01 0.97
CA GLY A 274 -27.28 16.72 1.58
C GLY A 274 -27.80 17.96 0.86
N GLU A 275 -27.96 17.96 -0.46
CA GLU A 275 -28.97 18.82 -1.10
C GLU A 275 -29.77 17.98 -2.09
N ARG A 276 -30.89 17.46 -1.60
CA ARG A 276 -31.98 17.03 -2.47
C ARG A 276 -32.53 18.31 -3.11
N SER A 277 -32.29 18.48 -4.39
CA SER A 277 -33.07 19.42 -5.21
C SER A 277 -34.54 19.01 -5.09
N ARG A 278 -35.33 19.83 -4.39
CA ARG A 278 -36.79 19.84 -4.48
C ARG A 278 -37.19 20.63 -5.75
N PRO A 279 -38.39 20.35 -6.29
CA PRO A 279 -38.64 20.18 -7.73
C PRO A 279 -38.45 21.44 -8.57
#